data_AF-A0A4V2S8A9-F1
#
_entry.id   AF-A0A4V2S8A9-F1
#
_cell.length_a   1.000
_cell.length_b   1.000
_cell.length_c   1.000
_cell.angle_alpha   90.00
_cell.angle_beta   90.00
_cell.angle_gamma   90.00
#
_symmetry.space_group_name_H-M   'P 1'
#
loop_
_entity.id
_entity.type
_entity.pdbx_description
1 polymer ?
#
loop_
_entity_poly.entity_id
_entity_poly.type
_entity_poly.pdbx_seq_one_letter_code
_entity_poly.pdbx_strand_id
1 'polypeptide(L)'
;MCTRLFNEGLTVTSFVSDMSTGFSGNLGFSMPRNWAFDQIATITIGSGAGAIEIDNNVYSGRDGGVSRVIPRPTPAERLDTYFDASLRPQVSHDLNAYSETVTSNKTGLKHSVDEALDVVVAYDELITNLSRSYGVRKALIQSEVFWEYWKETPLDNVADGLVISWYAYKISYEAWEKFPLGPPPTPPLVVREDSSTGIAQIFAATAIRARNWAMGQGLISGTPYNAEDWHVVYNVWNSLHDDGNFNVSSVPLVLFEGAAQVGVPGLRLNYDVSELRKIFARYNGTGADADHYGAELEGVYQIFETYNASRR
;
A
#
# COMPACT_ATOMS: atom_id res chain seq x y z
N MET A 1 15.55 -5.13 21.78
CA MET A 1 15.10 -5.10 20.37
C MET A 1 14.67 -3.70 19.97
N CYS A 2 13.58 -3.18 20.55
CA CYS A 2 12.98 -1.88 20.22
C CYS A 2 13.98 -0.73 20.23
N THR A 3 14.83 -0.62 21.25
CA THR A 3 15.90 0.41 21.31
C THR A 3 16.88 0.32 20.14
N ARG A 4 17.20 -0.89 19.65
CA ARG A 4 18.11 -1.07 18.51
C ARG A 4 17.46 -0.60 17.22
N LEU A 5 16.23 -1.04 16.95
CA LEU A 5 15.46 -0.64 15.78
C LEU A 5 15.21 0.88 15.75
N PHE A 6 14.96 1.49 16.91
CA PHE A 6 14.87 2.95 17.02
C PHE A 6 16.19 3.65 16.70
N ASN A 7 17.31 3.18 17.26
CA ASN A 7 18.62 3.77 17.01
C ASN A 7 19.08 3.62 15.55
N GLU A 8 18.59 2.59 14.84
CA GLU A 8 18.79 2.39 13.40
C GLU A 8 17.81 3.21 12.53
N GLY A 9 16.88 3.96 13.15
CA GLY A 9 15.91 4.78 12.42
C GLY A 9 14.76 3.99 11.78
N LEU A 10 14.63 2.69 12.09
CA LEU A 10 13.67 1.78 11.46
C LEU A 10 12.26 1.84 12.09
N THR A 11 12.11 2.49 13.24
CA THR A 11 10.82 2.56 13.95
C THR A 11 10.58 3.97 14.49
N VAL A 12 9.36 4.47 14.30
CA VAL A 12 8.92 5.77 14.85
C VAL A 12 8.43 5.62 16.29
N THR A 13 7.69 4.54 16.58
CA THR A 13 7.18 4.18 17.90
C THR A 13 7.41 2.69 18.18
N SER A 14 7.36 2.30 19.45
CA SER A 14 7.53 0.89 19.86
C SER A 14 6.44 0.43 20.82
N PHE A 15 5.92 -0.77 20.59
CA PHE A 15 5.21 -1.55 21.59
C PHE A 15 6.22 -2.36 22.38
N VAL A 16 6.23 -2.20 23.70
CA VAL A 16 7.10 -2.94 24.62
C VAL A 16 6.26 -4.03 25.28
N SER A 17 6.73 -5.27 25.25
CA SER A 17 6.05 -6.40 25.87
C SER A 17 6.77 -6.77 27.16
N ASP A 18 6.69 -5.91 28.18
CA ASP A 18 7.41 -6.13 29.44
C ASP A 18 6.93 -7.36 30.20
N MET A 19 5.70 -7.82 29.99
CA MET A 19 5.21 -9.10 30.52
C MET A 19 5.84 -10.34 29.87
N SER A 20 6.44 -10.22 28.68
CA SER A 20 6.94 -11.38 27.94
C SER A 20 8.30 -11.86 28.46
N THR A 21 8.41 -13.16 28.72
CA THR A 21 9.69 -13.82 29.03
C THR A 21 10.54 -14.09 27.78
N GLY A 22 9.95 -13.94 26.58
CA GLY A 22 10.67 -14.05 25.30
C GLY A 22 11.48 -12.82 24.92
N PHE A 23 11.30 -11.71 25.66
CA PHE A 23 12.02 -10.46 25.44
C PHE A 23 12.66 -9.96 26.74
N SER A 24 13.54 -8.97 26.63
CA SER A 24 14.29 -8.42 27.75
C SER A 24 13.53 -7.36 28.56
N GLY A 25 12.21 -7.21 28.35
CA GLY A 25 11.42 -6.11 28.92
C GLY A 25 11.36 -6.15 30.45
N ASN A 26 10.97 -7.30 31.01
CA ASN A 26 10.95 -7.57 32.46
C ASN A 26 12.33 -7.68 33.15
N LEU A 27 13.44 -7.55 32.42
CA LEU A 27 14.79 -7.74 32.99
C LEU A 27 15.40 -6.45 33.55
N GLY A 28 14.62 -5.37 33.70
CA GLY A 28 15.05 -4.12 34.33
C GLY A 28 15.94 -3.23 33.45
N PHE A 29 15.93 -3.43 32.12
CA PHE A 29 16.60 -2.54 31.18
C PHE A 29 15.83 -1.22 31.03
N SER A 30 16.54 -0.16 30.68
CA SER A 30 15.89 1.13 30.41
C SER A 30 14.93 1.02 29.22
N MET A 31 13.73 1.58 29.37
CA MET A 31 12.73 1.62 28.31
C MET A 31 13.27 2.33 27.04
N PRO A 32 12.92 1.86 25.83
CA PRO A 32 13.24 2.54 24.59
C PRO A 32 12.70 3.97 24.59
N ARG A 33 13.46 4.96 24.10
CA ARG A 33 13.00 6.36 24.11
C ARG A 33 11.71 6.59 23.31
N ASN A 34 11.46 5.76 22.31
CA ASN A 34 10.29 5.80 21.42
C ASN A 34 9.14 4.86 21.85
N TRP A 35 9.14 4.33 23.08
CA TRP A 35 8.03 3.50 23.56
C TRP A 35 6.70 4.27 23.48
N ALA A 36 5.70 3.65 22.85
CA ALA A 36 4.34 4.15 22.74
C ALA A 36 3.42 3.43 23.71
N PHE A 37 3.44 2.11 23.68
CA PHE A 37 2.68 1.25 24.58
C PHE A 37 3.61 0.28 25.28
N ASP A 38 3.26 -0.09 26.51
CA ASP A 38 3.97 -1.11 27.26
C ASP A 38 2.99 -2.04 27.99
N GLN A 39 3.11 -3.35 27.75
CA GLN A 39 2.29 -4.36 28.41
C GLN A 39 2.82 -4.65 29.81
N ILE A 40 2.06 -4.22 30.82
CA ILE A 40 2.44 -4.36 32.23
C ILE A 40 1.66 -5.45 32.97
N ALA A 41 0.54 -5.90 32.40
CA ALA A 41 -0.28 -6.96 32.98
C ALA A 41 -1.13 -7.64 31.90
N THR A 42 -1.61 -8.83 32.24
CA THR A 42 -2.67 -9.52 31.50
C THR A 42 -3.83 -9.72 32.45
N ILE A 43 -5.04 -9.35 32.01
CA ILE A 43 -6.27 -9.62 32.73
C ILE A 43 -7.08 -10.66 31.95
N THR A 44 -7.80 -11.52 32.65
CA THR A 44 -8.74 -12.45 32.00
C THR A 44 -10.16 -11.96 32.23
N ILE A 45 -10.93 -11.88 31.15
CA ILE A 45 -12.37 -11.65 31.22
C ILE A 45 -13.12 -12.93 30.79
N GLY A 46 -14.32 -13.13 31.33
CA GLY A 46 -15.13 -14.32 31.02
C GLY A 46 -14.75 -15.56 31.84
N SER A 47 -15.28 -16.72 31.44
CA SER A 47 -15.07 -18.00 32.14
C SER A 47 -15.21 -19.20 31.20
N GLY A 48 -14.57 -20.33 31.53
CA GLY A 48 -14.64 -21.55 30.74
C GLY A 48 -14.13 -21.35 29.31
N ALA A 49 -14.84 -21.90 28.31
CA ALA A 49 -14.50 -21.74 26.90
C ALA A 49 -14.65 -20.31 26.35
N GLY A 50 -15.28 -19.40 27.11
CA GLY A 50 -15.41 -17.99 26.77
C GLY A 50 -14.44 -17.08 27.51
N ALA A 51 -13.44 -17.64 28.20
CA ALA A 51 -12.38 -16.84 28.83
C ALA A 51 -11.45 -16.26 27.75
N ILE A 52 -11.20 -14.95 27.82
CA ILE A 52 -10.33 -14.22 26.90
C ILE A 52 -9.30 -13.46 27.73
N GLU A 53 -8.04 -13.59 27.36
CA GLU A 53 -6.95 -12.79 27.91
C GLU A 53 -6.88 -11.43 27.20
N ILE A 54 -6.76 -10.37 27.98
CA ILE A 54 -6.63 -9.00 27.52
C ILE A 54 -5.32 -8.44 28.06
N ASP A 55 -4.50 -7.94 27.15
CA ASP A 55 -3.28 -7.22 27.48
C ASP A 55 -3.62 -5.84 28.05
N ASN A 56 -3.16 -5.58 29.26
CA ASN A 56 -3.32 -4.29 29.93
C ASN A 56 -2.04 -3.48 29.75
N ASN A 57 -2.14 -2.48 28.88
CA ASN A 57 -1.00 -1.68 28.45
C ASN A 57 -1.06 -0.28 29.07
N VAL A 58 0.10 0.23 29.47
CA VAL A 58 0.29 1.65 29.75
C VAL A 58 0.72 2.40 28.50
N TYR A 59 0.41 3.69 28.45
CA TYR A 59 0.58 4.52 27.27
C TYR A 59 1.42 5.76 27.59
N SER A 60 2.40 6.05 26.74
CA SER A 60 3.38 7.13 26.94
C SER A 60 2.95 8.52 26.47
N GLY A 61 1.84 8.63 25.73
CA GLY A 61 1.47 9.88 25.05
C GLY A 61 1.97 10.00 23.60
N ARG A 62 2.70 9.02 23.05
CA ARG A 62 3.27 9.10 21.69
C ARG A 62 2.33 8.67 20.55
N ASP A 63 1.55 7.63 20.75
CA ASP A 63 0.55 7.10 19.80
C ASP A 63 -0.84 7.06 20.45
N GLY A 64 -1.76 7.92 20.03
CA GLY A 64 -3.08 8.05 20.67
C GLY A 64 -3.98 6.82 20.58
N GLY A 65 -3.55 5.77 19.88
CA GLY A 65 -4.38 4.62 19.57
C GLY A 65 -5.57 5.00 18.70
N VAL A 66 -6.54 4.09 18.62
CA VAL A 66 -7.81 4.34 17.92
C VAL A 66 -8.94 4.44 18.93
N SER A 67 -9.72 5.52 18.87
CA SER A 67 -10.84 5.76 19.79
C SER A 67 -12.09 4.93 19.46
N ARG A 68 -12.09 4.26 18.31
CA ARG A 68 -13.17 3.38 17.86
C ARG A 68 -12.61 2.31 16.95
N VAL A 69 -12.92 1.06 17.25
CA VAL A 69 -12.83 -0.04 16.30
C VAL A 69 -14.21 -0.17 15.66
N ILE A 70 -14.28 -0.10 14.33
CA ILE A 70 -15.54 -0.36 13.63
C ILE A 70 -15.81 -1.86 13.74
N PRO A 71 -16.93 -2.30 14.34
CA PRO A 71 -17.24 -3.72 14.46
C PRO A 71 -17.15 -4.40 13.10
N ARG A 72 -16.52 -5.58 13.06
CA ARG A 72 -16.47 -6.37 11.82
C ARG A 72 -17.93 -6.65 11.41
N PRO A 73 -18.37 -6.22 10.21
CA PRO A 73 -19.73 -6.47 9.77
C PRO A 73 -20.04 -7.97 9.84
N THR A 74 -21.27 -8.31 10.21
CA THR A 74 -21.73 -9.70 10.09
C THR A 74 -21.57 -10.18 8.65
N PRO A 75 -21.44 -11.49 8.36
CA PRO A 75 -21.33 -11.96 6.98
C PRO A 75 -22.36 -11.35 6.02
N ALA A 76 -23.60 -11.12 6.48
CA ALA A 76 -24.68 -10.49 5.73
C ALA A 76 -24.52 -8.97 5.48
N GLU A 77 -23.61 -8.31 6.19
CA GLU A 77 -23.32 -6.87 6.09
C GLU A 77 -21.92 -6.62 5.48
N ARG A 78 -21.17 -7.67 5.11
CA ARG A 78 -19.83 -7.52 4.56
C ARG A 78 -19.92 -7.00 3.14
N LEU A 79 -19.30 -5.83 2.94
CA LEU A 79 -19.22 -5.19 1.63
C LEU A 79 -18.60 -6.10 0.55
N ASP A 80 -17.58 -6.88 0.92
CA ASP A 80 -16.92 -7.91 0.12
C ASP A 80 -16.33 -8.99 1.08
N THR A 81 -16.15 -10.22 0.58
CA THR A 81 -15.56 -11.35 1.31
C THR A 81 -14.10 -11.61 0.89
N TYR A 82 -13.38 -12.42 1.67
CA TYR A 82 -12.08 -12.92 1.24
C TYR A 82 -12.24 -13.79 -0.02
N PHE A 83 -11.18 -13.86 -0.82
CA PHE A 83 -11.13 -14.62 -2.04
C PHE A 83 -11.34 -16.11 -1.75
N ASP A 84 -12.29 -16.72 -2.46
CA ASP A 84 -12.51 -18.16 -2.39
C ASP A 84 -11.54 -18.85 -3.35
N ALA A 85 -10.55 -19.56 -2.79
CA ALA A 85 -9.54 -20.27 -3.57
C ALA A 85 -10.14 -21.28 -4.59
N SER A 86 -11.36 -21.77 -4.37
CA SER A 86 -12.06 -22.64 -5.35
C SER A 86 -12.42 -21.92 -6.64
N LEU A 87 -12.51 -20.59 -6.63
CA LEU A 87 -12.78 -19.77 -7.81
C LEU A 87 -11.54 -19.48 -8.65
N ARG A 88 -10.33 -19.65 -8.10
CA ARG A 88 -9.07 -19.28 -8.78
C ARG A 88 -8.96 -19.84 -10.21
N PRO A 89 -9.28 -21.12 -10.49
CA PRO A 89 -9.16 -21.65 -11.85
C PRO A 89 -10.06 -20.94 -12.85
N GLN A 90 -11.27 -20.57 -12.44
CA GLN A 90 -12.22 -19.89 -13.32
C GLN A 90 -11.84 -18.41 -13.52
N VAL A 91 -11.40 -17.73 -12.46
CA VAL A 91 -10.90 -16.35 -12.55
C VAL A 91 -9.69 -16.27 -13.49
N SER A 92 -8.74 -17.21 -13.34
CA SER A 92 -7.58 -17.34 -14.22
C SER A 92 -7.98 -17.55 -15.68
N HIS A 93 -8.92 -18.48 -15.94
CA HIS A 93 -9.42 -18.73 -17.29
C HIS A 93 -9.99 -17.46 -17.93
N ASP A 94 -10.84 -16.72 -17.22
CA ASP A 94 -11.51 -15.55 -17.76
C ASP A 94 -10.55 -14.36 -17.95
N LEU A 95 -9.61 -14.16 -17.03
CA LEU A 95 -8.56 -13.14 -17.18
C LEU A 95 -7.64 -13.45 -18.37
N ASN A 96 -7.24 -14.71 -18.55
CA ASN A 96 -6.43 -15.13 -19.70
C ASN A 96 -7.21 -14.92 -21.01
N ALA A 97 -8.48 -15.32 -21.06
CA ALA A 97 -9.33 -15.09 -22.22
C ALA A 97 -9.48 -13.58 -22.53
N TYR A 98 -9.66 -12.76 -21.50
CA TYR A 98 -9.77 -11.31 -21.64
C TYR A 98 -8.46 -10.69 -22.13
N SER A 99 -7.31 -11.19 -21.66
CA SER A 99 -5.99 -10.70 -22.07
C SER A 99 -5.74 -10.83 -23.58
N GLU A 100 -6.41 -11.77 -24.26
CA GLU A 100 -6.32 -11.90 -25.70
C GLU A 100 -7.07 -10.80 -26.45
N THR A 101 -8.05 -10.16 -25.80
CA THR A 101 -8.85 -9.06 -26.37
C THR A 101 -8.20 -7.69 -26.21
N VAL A 102 -7.25 -7.58 -25.28
CA VAL A 102 -6.49 -6.36 -24.98
C VAL A 102 -5.58 -5.99 -26.16
N THR A 103 -5.58 -4.71 -26.53
CA THR A 103 -4.77 -4.15 -27.63
C THR A 103 -3.54 -3.40 -27.16
N SER A 104 -3.46 -3.00 -25.89
CA SER A 104 -2.23 -2.46 -25.31
C SER A 104 -1.08 -3.48 -25.34
N ASN A 105 0.16 -3.00 -25.20
CA ASN A 105 1.34 -3.84 -25.36
C ASN A 105 1.31 -5.09 -24.47
N LYS A 106 1.56 -6.25 -25.09
CA LYS A 106 1.70 -7.56 -24.43
C LYS A 106 3.10 -8.16 -24.63
N THR A 107 4.00 -7.47 -25.33
CA THR A 107 5.35 -7.95 -25.64
C THR A 107 6.35 -7.45 -24.61
N GLY A 108 7.24 -8.35 -24.15
CA GLY A 108 8.32 -7.99 -23.22
C GLY A 108 7.87 -7.77 -21.78
N LEU A 109 6.68 -8.26 -21.42
CA LEU A 109 6.18 -8.25 -20.04
C LEU A 109 7.01 -9.23 -19.18
N LYS A 110 7.21 -8.88 -17.91
CA LYS A 110 7.93 -9.70 -16.93
C LYS A 110 7.08 -10.86 -16.41
N HIS A 111 5.76 -10.68 -16.37
CA HIS A 111 4.84 -11.58 -15.69
C HIS A 111 3.70 -12.03 -16.60
N SER A 112 3.21 -13.23 -16.33
CA SER A 112 1.99 -13.78 -16.91
C SER A 112 0.74 -13.26 -16.18
N VAL A 113 -0.42 -13.47 -16.81
CA VAL A 113 -1.74 -13.23 -16.19
C VAL A 113 -1.91 -14.04 -14.91
N ASP A 114 -1.43 -15.29 -14.89
CA ASP A 114 -1.55 -16.15 -13.71
C ASP A 114 -0.67 -15.69 -12.54
N GLU A 115 0.55 -15.22 -12.81
CA GLU A 115 1.42 -14.64 -11.78
C GLU A 115 0.82 -13.36 -11.19
N ALA A 116 0.22 -12.50 -12.03
CA ALA A 116 -0.48 -11.31 -11.56
C ALA A 116 -1.70 -11.66 -10.70
N LEU A 117 -2.47 -12.70 -11.07
CA LEU A 117 -3.56 -13.19 -10.24
C LEU A 117 -3.05 -13.75 -8.90
N ASP A 118 -1.92 -14.46 -8.88
CA ASP A 118 -1.33 -14.98 -7.65
C ASP A 118 -0.93 -13.85 -6.69
N VAL A 119 -0.41 -12.74 -7.21
CA VAL A 119 -0.14 -11.55 -6.39
C VAL A 119 -1.42 -10.98 -5.79
N VAL A 120 -2.49 -10.81 -6.59
CA VAL A 120 -3.78 -10.33 -6.07
C VAL A 120 -4.32 -11.24 -4.98
N VAL A 121 -4.22 -12.57 -5.14
CA VAL A 121 -4.66 -13.55 -4.15
C VAL A 121 -3.77 -13.51 -2.90
N ALA A 122 -2.46 -13.34 -3.05
CA ALA A 122 -1.53 -13.22 -1.92
C ALA A 122 -1.83 -11.99 -1.03
N TYR A 123 -2.29 -10.89 -1.64
CA TYR A 123 -2.69 -9.68 -0.93
C TYR A 123 -4.19 -9.60 -0.61
N ASP A 124 -4.94 -10.69 -0.81
CA ASP A 124 -6.40 -10.69 -0.70
C ASP A 124 -6.90 -10.20 0.67
N GLU A 125 -6.25 -10.62 1.75
CA GLU A 125 -6.65 -10.21 3.09
C GLU A 125 -6.54 -8.68 3.25
N LEU A 126 -5.41 -8.12 2.84
CA LEU A 126 -5.18 -6.68 2.86
C LEU A 126 -6.18 -5.95 1.97
N ILE A 127 -6.31 -6.37 0.71
CA ILE A 127 -7.21 -5.76 -0.27
C ILE A 127 -8.67 -5.77 0.22
N THR A 128 -9.12 -6.90 0.76
CA THR A 128 -10.47 -7.05 1.32
C THR A 128 -10.68 -6.13 2.53
N ASN A 129 -9.67 -6.02 3.40
CA ASN A 129 -9.76 -5.15 4.58
C ASN A 129 -9.75 -3.66 4.18
N LEU A 130 -8.96 -3.25 3.18
CA LEU A 130 -8.97 -1.90 2.63
C LEU A 130 -10.32 -1.56 1.99
N SER A 131 -10.88 -2.48 1.19
CA SER A 131 -12.22 -2.37 0.60
C SER A 131 -13.28 -2.07 1.67
N ARG A 132 -13.31 -2.87 2.74
CA ARG A 132 -14.24 -2.69 3.87
C ARG A 132 -14.01 -1.38 4.62
N SER A 133 -12.74 -1.02 4.87
CA SER A 133 -12.37 0.19 5.62
C SER A 133 -12.80 1.46 4.88
N TYR A 134 -12.59 1.51 3.57
CA TYR A 134 -12.90 2.69 2.76
C TYR A 134 -14.30 2.68 2.14
N GLY A 135 -15.05 1.58 2.29
CA GLY A 135 -16.36 1.45 1.67
C GLY A 135 -16.26 1.48 0.14
N VAL A 136 -15.38 0.67 -0.45
CA VAL A 136 -15.16 0.58 -1.90
C VAL A 136 -15.24 -0.87 -2.38
N ARG A 137 -15.71 -1.09 -3.61
CA ARG A 137 -15.67 -2.44 -4.22
C ARG A 137 -14.25 -2.97 -4.26
N LYS A 138 -14.05 -4.17 -3.74
CA LYS A 138 -12.78 -4.90 -3.74
C LYS A 138 -12.18 -5.04 -5.14
N ALA A 139 -13.03 -5.26 -6.14
CA ALA A 139 -12.64 -5.36 -7.54
C ALA A 139 -11.87 -4.11 -8.03
N LEU A 140 -12.16 -2.92 -7.51
CA LEU A 140 -11.45 -1.69 -7.89
C LEU A 140 -9.95 -1.77 -7.56
N ILE A 141 -9.63 -2.28 -6.36
CA ILE A 141 -8.25 -2.42 -5.89
C ILE A 141 -7.59 -3.63 -6.56
N GLN A 142 -8.32 -4.75 -6.72
CA GLN A 142 -7.79 -5.95 -7.37
C GLN A 142 -7.39 -5.69 -8.82
N SER A 143 -8.20 -4.94 -9.58
CA SER A 143 -7.90 -4.60 -10.96
C SER A 143 -6.59 -3.84 -11.08
N GLU A 144 -6.39 -2.80 -10.28
CA GLU A 144 -5.18 -1.98 -10.34
C GLU A 144 -3.93 -2.81 -10.01
N VAL A 145 -3.98 -3.56 -8.90
CA VAL A 145 -2.88 -4.43 -8.47
C VAL A 145 -2.57 -5.50 -9.53
N PHE A 146 -3.60 -6.12 -10.10
CA PHE A 146 -3.46 -7.10 -11.17
C PHE A 146 -2.77 -6.48 -12.40
N TRP A 147 -3.28 -5.35 -12.86
CA TRP A 147 -2.92 -4.78 -14.14
C TRP A 147 -1.50 -4.23 -14.13
N GLU A 148 -1.14 -3.47 -13.11
CA GLU A 148 0.20 -2.92 -12.97
C GLU A 148 1.25 -4.02 -12.83
N TYR A 149 0.95 -5.09 -12.08
CA TYR A 149 1.85 -6.22 -11.99
C TYR A 149 1.94 -7.00 -13.32
N TRP A 150 0.82 -7.25 -13.99
CA TRP A 150 0.82 -7.95 -15.27
C TRP A 150 1.57 -7.17 -16.37
N LYS A 151 1.40 -5.85 -16.42
CA LYS A 151 1.96 -4.98 -17.45
C LYS A 151 3.40 -4.53 -17.20
N GLU A 152 4.02 -4.95 -16.09
CA GLU A 152 5.39 -4.59 -15.75
C GLU A 152 6.40 -5.09 -16.79
N THR A 153 7.40 -4.26 -17.09
CA THR A 153 8.46 -4.53 -18.07
C THR A 153 9.85 -4.47 -17.43
N PRO A 154 10.90 -5.02 -18.08
CA PRO A 154 12.27 -4.85 -17.60
C PRO A 154 12.75 -3.41 -17.54
N LEU A 155 12.11 -2.47 -18.26
CA LEU A 155 12.46 -1.05 -18.21
C LEU A 155 12.15 -0.41 -16.85
N ASP A 156 11.18 -0.95 -16.12
CA ASP A 156 10.78 -0.48 -14.80
C ASP A 156 11.89 -0.77 -13.77
N ASN A 157 12.50 -1.96 -13.81
CA ASN A 157 13.69 -2.28 -13.02
C ASN A 157 14.87 -1.33 -13.30
N VAL A 158 15.04 -0.90 -14.56
CA VAL A 158 16.08 0.06 -14.93
C VAL A 158 15.77 1.44 -14.33
N ALA A 159 14.50 1.87 -14.38
CA ALA A 159 14.07 3.11 -13.76
C ALA A 159 14.34 3.09 -12.25
N ASP A 160 13.98 2.01 -11.56
CA ASP A 160 14.20 1.85 -10.11
C ASP A 160 15.68 1.88 -9.75
N GLY A 161 16.53 1.18 -10.52
CA GLY A 161 17.99 1.21 -10.33
C GLY A 161 18.60 2.61 -10.50
N LEU A 162 18.03 3.43 -11.40
CA LEU A 162 18.45 4.82 -11.57
C LEU A 162 18.04 5.70 -10.39
N VAL A 163 16.86 5.46 -9.80
CA VAL A 163 16.42 6.15 -8.57
C VAL A 163 17.33 5.82 -7.40
N ILE A 164 17.62 4.53 -7.19
CA ILE A 164 18.55 4.06 -6.14
C ILE A 164 19.93 4.73 -6.31
N SER A 165 20.44 4.77 -7.54
CA SER A 165 21.75 5.38 -7.84
C SER A 165 21.78 6.89 -7.55
N TRP A 166 20.69 7.60 -7.87
CA TRP A 166 20.56 9.02 -7.60
C TRP A 166 20.54 9.33 -6.10
N TYR A 167 19.76 8.58 -5.32
CA TYR A 167 19.67 8.83 -3.88
C TYR A 167 20.89 8.36 -3.11
N ALA A 168 21.57 7.30 -3.56
CA ALA A 168 22.88 6.92 -3.02
C ALA A 168 23.90 8.07 -3.16
N TYR A 169 23.88 8.77 -4.30
CA TYR A 169 24.66 9.99 -4.49
C TYR A 169 24.23 11.11 -3.53
N LYS A 170 22.93 11.42 -3.42
CA LYS A 170 22.42 12.49 -2.54
C LYS A 170 22.81 12.28 -1.08
N ILE A 171 22.67 11.05 -0.56
CA ILE A 171 23.08 10.68 0.80
C ILE A 171 24.59 10.89 0.98
N SER A 172 25.39 10.42 0.04
CA SER A 172 26.85 10.56 0.09
C SER A 172 27.28 12.03 0.04
N TYR A 173 26.61 12.82 -0.80
CA TYR A 173 26.89 14.25 -0.96
C TYR A 173 26.52 15.04 0.30
N GLU A 174 25.35 14.81 0.88
CA GLU A 174 24.95 15.46 2.14
C GLU A 174 25.89 15.11 3.30
N ALA A 175 26.38 13.85 3.35
CA ALA A 175 27.37 13.44 4.34
C ALA A 175 28.72 14.16 4.13
N TRP A 176 29.15 14.32 2.87
CA TRP A 176 30.36 15.07 2.53
C TRP A 176 30.21 16.57 2.84
N GLU A 177 29.05 17.19 2.62
CA GLU A 177 28.82 18.60 2.98
C GLU A 177 28.97 18.85 4.49
N LYS A 178 28.55 17.88 5.31
CA LYS A 178 28.71 17.94 6.77
C LYS A 178 30.18 17.77 7.19
N PHE A 179 30.95 16.95 6.47
CA PHE A 179 32.35 16.64 6.76
C PHE A 179 33.18 16.52 5.47
N PRO A 180 33.64 17.64 4.88
CA PRO A 180 34.26 17.65 3.56
C PRO A 180 35.68 17.08 3.61
N LEU A 181 35.79 15.76 3.48
CA LEU A 181 37.03 15.00 3.40
C LEU A 181 37.19 14.40 2.00
N GLY A 182 38.24 14.80 1.30
CA GLY A 182 38.50 14.37 -0.08
C GLY A 182 37.60 15.06 -1.12
N PRO A 183 37.70 14.63 -2.40
CA PRO A 183 36.86 15.18 -3.46
C PRO A 183 35.37 14.88 -3.21
N PRO A 184 34.45 15.74 -3.67
CA PRO A 184 33.03 15.50 -3.54
C PRO A 184 32.63 14.22 -4.32
N PRO A 185 31.57 13.51 -3.87
CA PRO A 185 31.00 12.41 -4.63
C PRO A 185 30.61 12.85 -6.04
N THR A 186 30.78 11.97 -7.02
CA THR A 186 30.40 12.22 -8.41
C THR A 186 28.92 11.84 -8.62
N PRO A 187 28.09 12.71 -9.20
CA PRO A 187 26.71 12.36 -9.52
C PRO A 187 26.64 11.28 -10.60
N PRO A 188 25.57 10.45 -10.63
CA PRO A 188 25.35 9.52 -11.72
C PRO A 188 25.10 10.27 -13.05
N LEU A 189 25.38 9.61 -14.17
CA LEU A 189 25.20 10.18 -15.51
C LEU A 189 23.73 10.48 -15.84
N VAL A 190 22.81 9.73 -15.25
CA VAL A 190 21.38 9.90 -15.43
C VAL A 190 20.78 10.21 -14.07
N VAL A 191 20.15 11.38 -13.98
CA VAL A 191 19.40 11.80 -12.80
C VAL A 191 17.99 11.26 -12.91
N ARG A 192 17.54 10.56 -11.87
CA ARG A 192 16.15 10.11 -11.76
C ARG A 192 15.71 10.19 -10.31
N GLU A 193 14.76 11.08 -10.01
CA GLU A 193 14.33 11.36 -8.63
C GLU A 193 13.12 10.53 -8.19
N ASP A 194 12.41 9.93 -9.15
CA ASP A 194 11.21 9.14 -8.91
C ASP A 194 10.98 8.15 -10.09
N SER A 195 10.22 7.09 -9.82
CA SER A 195 9.76 6.09 -10.79
C SER A 195 8.47 5.43 -10.27
N SER A 196 7.65 4.94 -11.19
CA SER A 196 6.70 3.88 -10.87
C SER A 196 7.44 2.70 -10.27
N THR A 197 7.05 2.26 -9.08
CA THR A 197 7.75 1.17 -8.40
C THR A 197 6.83 0.26 -7.59
N GLY A 198 7.33 -0.94 -7.27
CA GLY A 198 6.64 -1.98 -6.53
C GLY A 198 5.45 -2.59 -7.29
N ILE A 199 4.57 -3.27 -6.56
CA ILE A 199 3.51 -4.12 -7.11
C ILE A 199 2.54 -3.35 -8.00
N ALA A 200 2.10 -2.17 -7.55
CA ALA A 200 1.12 -1.34 -8.24
C ALA A 200 1.74 -0.13 -8.94
N GLN A 201 3.07 -0.14 -9.17
CA GLN A 201 3.79 0.81 -10.02
C GLN A 201 3.51 2.29 -9.69
N ILE A 202 3.61 2.64 -8.41
CA ILE A 202 3.26 3.96 -7.89
C ILE A 202 4.51 4.84 -7.78
N PHE A 203 4.44 6.07 -8.26
CA PHE A 203 5.44 7.12 -7.99
C PHE A 203 5.35 7.63 -6.55
N ALA A 204 6.48 7.94 -5.92
CA ALA A 204 6.51 8.52 -4.58
C ALA A 204 5.76 9.86 -4.51
N ALA A 205 5.92 10.72 -5.52
CA ALA A 205 5.19 11.97 -5.63
C ALA A 205 3.66 11.75 -5.67
N THR A 206 3.21 10.72 -6.38
CA THR A 206 1.78 10.36 -6.47
C THR A 206 1.26 9.83 -5.13
N ALA A 207 2.00 8.93 -4.46
CA ALA A 207 1.63 8.43 -3.14
C ALA A 207 1.57 9.55 -2.09
N ILE A 208 2.55 10.46 -2.07
CA ILE A 208 2.57 11.62 -1.16
C ILE A 208 1.34 12.51 -1.38
N ARG A 209 1.06 12.87 -2.65
CA ARG A 209 -0.10 13.70 -3.00
C ARG A 209 -1.41 13.04 -2.58
N ALA A 210 -1.60 11.78 -2.94
CA ALA A 210 -2.81 11.01 -2.62
C ALA A 210 -3.02 10.85 -1.12
N ARG A 211 -1.96 10.55 -0.36
CA ARG A 211 -2.01 10.42 1.09
C ARG A 211 -2.35 11.75 1.76
N ASN A 212 -1.69 12.85 1.38
CA ASN A 212 -1.96 14.17 1.93
C ASN A 212 -3.40 14.63 1.61
N TRP A 213 -3.87 14.36 0.39
CA TRP A 213 -5.26 14.61 0.01
C TRP A 213 -6.23 13.80 0.86
N ALA A 214 -6.00 12.49 1.03
CA ALA A 214 -6.84 11.61 1.82
C ALA A 214 -6.92 12.03 3.29
N MET A 215 -5.82 12.52 3.86
CA MET A 215 -5.81 13.14 5.19
C MET A 215 -6.68 14.40 5.23
N GLY A 216 -6.57 15.28 4.23
CA GLY A 216 -7.42 16.46 4.10
C GLY A 216 -8.91 16.13 3.98
N GLN A 217 -9.25 14.95 3.44
CA GLN A 217 -10.61 14.42 3.39
C GLN A 217 -11.03 13.65 4.66
N GLY A 218 -10.15 13.50 5.65
CA GLY A 218 -10.41 12.75 6.87
C GLY A 218 -10.52 11.23 6.69
N LEU A 219 -10.01 10.69 5.57
CA LEU A 219 -10.02 9.24 5.29
C LEU A 219 -8.97 8.48 6.10
N ILE A 220 -7.86 9.16 6.42
CA ILE A 220 -6.76 8.62 7.21
C ILE A 220 -6.24 9.70 8.16
N SER A 221 -5.62 9.27 9.27
CA SER A 221 -4.98 10.16 10.25
C SER A 221 -3.45 10.20 10.06
N GLY A 222 -2.80 11.22 10.65
CA GLY A 222 -1.34 11.32 10.71
C GLY A 222 -0.84 12.75 10.47
N THR A 223 0.43 12.85 10.05
CA THR A 223 1.08 14.10 9.62
C THR A 223 1.27 14.10 8.10
N PRO A 224 0.97 15.20 7.39
CA PRO A 224 1.24 15.30 5.95
C PRO A 224 2.73 15.14 5.65
N TYR A 225 3.05 14.49 4.55
CA TYR A 225 4.42 14.41 4.05
C TYR A 225 4.81 15.69 3.33
N ASN A 226 6.04 16.17 3.56
CA ASN A 226 6.61 17.28 2.81
C ASN A 226 7.23 16.76 1.50
N ALA A 227 6.59 17.06 0.37
CA ALA A 227 7.07 16.66 -0.95
C ALA A 227 8.34 17.41 -1.40
N GLU A 228 8.70 18.52 -0.74
CA GLU A 228 9.91 19.29 -1.03
C GLU A 228 11.15 18.71 -0.33
N ASP A 229 10.96 17.85 0.69
CA ASP A 229 12.04 17.18 1.39
C ASP A 229 12.37 15.86 0.67
N TRP A 230 13.53 15.83 0.02
CA TRP A 230 13.97 14.66 -0.73
C TRP A 230 14.15 13.42 0.15
N HIS A 231 14.43 13.56 1.45
CA HIS A 231 14.48 12.42 2.37
C HIS A 231 13.10 11.78 2.49
N VAL A 232 12.06 12.60 2.58
CA VAL A 232 10.66 12.13 2.64
C VAL A 232 10.29 11.46 1.33
N VAL A 233 10.61 12.08 0.19
CA VAL A 233 10.35 11.49 -1.13
C VAL A 233 11.05 10.14 -1.27
N TYR A 234 12.34 10.05 -0.93
CA TYR A 234 13.08 8.79 -1.03
C TYR A 234 12.57 7.73 -0.05
N ASN A 235 12.22 8.10 1.17
CA ASN A 235 11.66 7.15 2.15
C ASN A 235 10.31 6.59 1.68
N VAL A 236 9.45 7.43 1.08
CA VAL A 236 8.20 6.96 0.49
C VAL A 236 8.48 6.08 -0.73
N TRP A 237 9.42 6.45 -1.60
CA TRP A 237 9.82 5.63 -2.74
C TRP A 237 10.32 4.25 -2.31
N ASN A 238 11.24 4.17 -1.34
CA ASN A 238 11.72 2.90 -0.79
C ASN A 238 10.58 2.08 -0.17
N SER A 239 9.64 2.72 0.52
CA SER A 239 8.48 2.01 1.10
C SER A 239 7.58 1.43 0.00
N LEU A 240 7.38 2.15 -1.10
CA LEU A 240 6.65 1.63 -2.26
C LEU A 240 7.40 0.48 -2.94
N HIS A 241 8.73 0.58 -3.03
CA HIS A 241 9.58 -0.40 -3.70
C HIS A 241 9.69 -1.71 -2.92
N ASP A 242 10.00 -1.63 -1.62
CA ASP A 242 10.40 -2.78 -0.80
C ASP A 242 9.27 -3.34 0.08
N ASP A 243 8.21 -2.56 0.37
CA ASP A 243 7.08 -2.99 1.19
C ASP A 243 5.79 -3.09 0.36
N GLY A 244 5.49 -4.32 -0.08
CA GLY A 244 4.28 -4.59 -0.85
C GLY A 244 2.98 -4.27 -0.10
N ASN A 245 2.95 -4.32 1.24
CA ASN A 245 1.77 -3.90 1.99
C ASN A 245 1.60 -2.38 1.92
N PHE A 246 2.69 -1.61 2.01
CA PHE A 246 2.66 -0.16 1.84
C PHE A 246 2.24 0.24 0.43
N ASN A 247 2.76 -0.45 -0.59
CA ASN A 247 2.41 -0.24 -1.99
C ASN A 247 0.91 -0.50 -2.25
N VAL A 248 0.42 -1.69 -1.89
CA VAL A 248 -1.00 -2.07 -2.07
C VAL A 248 -1.93 -1.18 -1.23
N SER A 249 -1.52 -0.76 -0.03
CA SER A 249 -2.31 0.17 0.79
C SER A 249 -2.40 1.58 0.22
N SER A 250 -1.49 1.95 -0.68
CA SER A 250 -1.49 3.26 -1.35
C SER A 250 -2.47 3.32 -2.52
N VAL A 251 -2.73 2.18 -3.19
CA VAL A 251 -3.65 2.05 -4.34
C VAL A 251 -5.01 2.75 -4.13
N PRO A 252 -5.81 2.44 -3.08
CA PRO A 252 -7.11 3.09 -2.91
C PRO A 252 -7.02 4.60 -2.74
N LEU A 253 -5.95 5.11 -2.10
CA LEU A 253 -5.77 6.55 -1.92
C LEU A 253 -5.49 7.24 -3.26
N VAL A 254 -4.65 6.64 -4.10
CA VAL A 254 -4.34 7.15 -5.45
C VAL A 254 -5.61 7.15 -6.31
N LEU A 255 -6.37 6.06 -6.29
CA LEU A 255 -7.63 5.95 -7.04
C LEU A 255 -8.66 7.00 -6.60
N PHE A 256 -8.79 7.26 -5.30
CA PHE A 256 -9.75 8.24 -4.78
C PHE A 256 -9.34 9.68 -5.07
N GLU A 257 -8.05 9.99 -4.95
CA GLU A 257 -7.52 11.30 -5.32
C GLU A 257 -7.67 11.53 -6.82
N GLY A 258 -7.34 10.52 -7.63
CA GLY A 258 -7.56 10.53 -9.08
C GLY A 258 -9.03 10.77 -9.44
N ALA A 259 -9.96 10.04 -8.81
CA ALA A 259 -11.40 10.22 -9.00
C ALA A 259 -11.83 11.68 -8.76
N ALA A 260 -11.33 12.29 -7.67
CA ALA A 260 -11.63 13.68 -7.33
C ALA A 260 -11.06 14.65 -8.38
N GLN A 261 -9.85 14.40 -8.90
CA GLN A 261 -9.23 15.23 -9.94
C GLN A 261 -10.04 15.24 -11.25
N VAL A 262 -10.71 14.12 -11.58
CA VAL A 262 -11.53 13.99 -12.80
C VAL A 262 -13.02 14.21 -12.57
N GLY A 263 -13.40 14.70 -11.38
CA GLY A 263 -14.77 15.07 -11.05
C GLY A 263 -15.73 13.88 -10.91
N VAL A 264 -15.21 12.68 -10.65
CA VAL A 264 -16.04 11.50 -10.35
C VAL A 264 -16.50 11.59 -8.87
N PRO A 265 -17.82 11.56 -8.61
CA PRO A 265 -18.35 11.63 -7.25
C PRO A 265 -17.93 10.39 -6.45
N GLY A 266 -17.62 10.53 -5.16
CA GLY A 266 -17.11 9.43 -4.32
C GLY A 266 -18.11 8.31 -3.98
N LEU A 267 -19.00 7.92 -4.89
CA LEU A 267 -19.95 6.81 -4.77
C LEU A 267 -19.26 5.45 -4.92
N ARG A 268 -18.27 5.19 -4.06
CA ARG A 268 -17.28 4.11 -4.14
C ARG A 268 -17.82 2.67 -4.27
N LEU A 269 -19.09 2.45 -3.96
CA LEU A 269 -19.75 1.14 -4.07
C LEU A 269 -20.50 0.91 -5.38
N ASN A 270 -20.79 2.00 -6.08
CA ASN A 270 -21.76 2.06 -7.17
C ASN A 270 -21.22 2.91 -8.33
N TYR A 271 -19.90 2.96 -8.52
CA TYR A 271 -19.32 3.61 -9.69
C TYR A 271 -19.89 2.99 -10.96
N ASP A 272 -20.34 3.83 -11.89
CA ASP A 272 -20.74 3.37 -13.21
C ASP A 272 -19.52 3.10 -14.11
N VAL A 273 -19.75 2.49 -15.27
CA VAL A 273 -18.69 2.14 -16.24
C VAL A 273 -17.90 3.38 -16.70
N SER A 274 -18.57 4.52 -16.89
CA SER A 274 -17.88 5.74 -17.30
C SER A 274 -17.01 6.31 -16.18
N GLU A 275 -17.48 6.22 -14.93
CA GLU A 275 -16.73 6.64 -13.75
C GLU A 275 -15.52 5.74 -13.52
N LEU A 276 -15.69 4.41 -13.57
CA LEU A 276 -14.61 3.44 -13.45
C LEU A 276 -13.49 3.70 -14.47
N ARG A 277 -13.85 3.89 -15.75
CA ARG A 277 -12.87 4.19 -16.80
C ARG A 277 -12.09 5.47 -16.53
N LYS A 278 -12.75 6.53 -16.06
CA LYS A 278 -12.07 7.79 -15.70
C LYS A 278 -11.14 7.62 -14.51
N ILE A 279 -11.54 6.84 -13.51
CA ILE A 279 -10.72 6.55 -12.32
C ILE A 279 -9.44 5.81 -12.75
N PHE A 280 -9.60 4.71 -13.50
CA PHE A 280 -8.49 3.89 -14.00
C PHE A 280 -7.58 4.69 -14.94
N ALA A 281 -8.16 5.43 -15.89
CA ALA A 281 -7.39 6.32 -16.76
C ALA A 281 -6.53 7.30 -15.95
N ARG A 282 -7.10 7.89 -14.89
CA ARG A 282 -6.39 8.88 -14.10
C ARG A 282 -5.24 8.29 -13.28
N TYR A 283 -5.33 7.02 -12.87
CA TYR A 283 -4.24 6.32 -12.20
C TYR A 283 -3.01 6.22 -13.10
N ASN A 284 -3.20 5.82 -14.36
CA ASN A 284 -2.13 5.71 -15.34
C ASN A 284 -1.61 7.08 -15.81
N GLY A 285 -2.50 8.04 -16.06
CA GLY A 285 -2.10 9.33 -16.63
C GLY A 285 -3.25 10.24 -17.04
N THR A 286 -3.10 10.89 -18.19
CA THR A 286 -4.13 11.74 -18.82
C THR A 286 -4.02 11.64 -20.34
N GLY A 287 -5.13 11.84 -21.06
CA GLY A 287 -5.17 11.83 -22.52
C GLY A 287 -5.54 10.46 -23.09
N ALA A 288 -5.44 10.32 -24.41
CA ALA A 288 -6.01 9.18 -25.13
C ALA A 288 -5.43 7.82 -24.70
N ASP A 289 -4.13 7.75 -24.41
CA ASP A 289 -3.49 6.50 -23.96
C ASP A 289 -4.01 6.08 -22.57
N ALA A 290 -4.23 7.05 -21.69
CA ALA A 290 -4.83 6.82 -20.38
C ALA A 290 -6.31 6.42 -20.49
N ASP A 291 -7.07 7.05 -21.38
CA ASP A 291 -8.46 6.66 -21.65
C ASP A 291 -8.54 5.22 -22.18
N HIS A 292 -7.59 4.83 -23.03
CA HIS A 292 -7.47 3.46 -23.53
C HIS A 292 -7.14 2.47 -22.41
N TYR A 293 -6.14 2.80 -21.58
CA TYR A 293 -5.81 2.05 -20.37
C TYR A 293 -7.05 1.84 -19.49
N GLY A 294 -7.80 2.91 -19.21
CA GLY A 294 -8.97 2.85 -18.34
C GLY A 294 -10.09 1.98 -18.90
N ALA A 295 -10.25 1.95 -20.24
CA ALA A 295 -11.22 1.08 -20.91
C ALA A 295 -10.86 -0.40 -20.81
N GLU A 296 -9.57 -0.76 -20.93
CA GLU A 296 -9.13 -2.14 -20.79
C GLU A 296 -9.15 -2.61 -19.33
N LEU A 297 -8.73 -1.74 -18.39
CA LEU A 297 -8.75 -2.09 -16.97
C LEU A 297 -10.17 -2.29 -16.43
N GLU A 298 -11.15 -1.58 -16.98
CA GLU A 298 -12.56 -1.78 -16.65
C GLU A 298 -13.04 -3.21 -16.99
N GLY A 299 -12.53 -3.85 -18.04
CA GLY A 299 -12.87 -5.24 -18.33
C GLY A 299 -12.33 -6.22 -17.28
N VAL A 300 -11.12 -5.99 -16.78
CA VAL A 300 -10.56 -6.75 -15.64
C VAL A 300 -11.41 -6.54 -14.39
N TYR A 301 -11.87 -5.31 -14.14
CA TYR A 301 -12.80 -5.01 -13.05
C TYR A 301 -14.08 -5.84 -13.13
N GLN A 302 -14.71 -5.93 -14.30
CA GLN A 302 -15.94 -6.71 -14.44
C GLN A 302 -15.73 -8.19 -14.12
N ILE A 303 -14.57 -8.75 -14.48
CA ILE A 303 -14.23 -10.14 -14.16
C ILE A 303 -14.13 -10.32 -12.65
N PHE A 304 -13.29 -9.53 -11.97
CA PHE A 304 -13.16 -9.61 -10.51
C PHE A 304 -14.49 -9.38 -9.79
N GLU A 305 -15.25 -8.37 -10.21
CA GLU A 305 -16.52 -8.01 -9.60
C GLU A 305 -17.57 -9.11 -9.78
N THR A 306 -17.60 -9.80 -10.92
CA THR A 306 -18.48 -10.96 -11.14
C THR A 306 -18.24 -12.04 -10.08
N TYR A 307 -16.97 -12.39 -9.83
CA TYR A 307 -16.62 -13.42 -8.85
C TYR A 307 -16.82 -12.97 -7.41
N ASN A 308 -16.45 -11.73 -7.06
CA ASN A 308 -16.70 -11.17 -5.74
C ASN A 308 -18.21 -11.12 -5.44
N ALA A 309 -19.01 -10.64 -6.39
CA ALA A 309 -20.46 -10.55 -6.26
C ALA A 309 -21.12 -11.90 -5.99
N SER A 310 -20.60 -12.99 -6.57
CA SER A 310 -21.12 -14.34 -6.34
C SER A 310 -20.92 -14.86 -4.90
N ARG A 311 -20.08 -14.19 -4.10
CA ARG A 311 -19.71 -14.57 -2.74
C ARG A 311 -20.13 -13.58 -1.66
N ARG A 312 -20.77 -12.47 -2.04
CA ARG A 312 -21.42 -11.54 -1.12
C ARG A 312 -22.80 -12.03 -0.72
#